data_AF-A0A6L8RVR5-F1
#
_entry.id   AF-A0A6L8RVR5-F1
#
_cell.length_a   1.000
_cell.length_b   1.000
_cell.length_c   1.000
_cell.angle_alpha   90.00
_cell.angle_beta   90.00
_cell.angle_gamma   90.00
#
_symmetry.space_group_name_H-M   'P 1'
#
loop_
_entity.id
_entity.type
_entity.pdbx_description
1 polymer ?
#
loop_
_entity_poly.entity_id
_entity_poly.type
_entity_poly.pdbx_seq_one_letter_code
_entity_poly.pdbx_strand_id
1 'polypeptide(L)'
;MLPDESSAGLAMAAGLAAAMAGAEGPRYVEAPDGTRILFFERSNISHDEGCDVARIVLSGCFSINGDMLLDRRGEPVEGGFEAMFDGPGDPVSAWAWLAEAVDDGVREKFEAVFGSTFSEDGLRMDIGPEAFLLFSDSNCWCAFDDEDDSELLFDL
;
A
#
# COMPACT_ATOMS: atom_id res chain seq x y z
N MET A 1 -4.08 5.49 36.52
CA MET A 1 -3.02 5.01 35.62
C MET A 1 -3.72 4.39 34.43
N LEU A 2 -3.75 5.11 33.31
CA LEU A 2 -4.11 4.56 32.00
C LEU A 2 -2.79 4.19 31.31
N PRO A 3 -2.72 3.10 30.53
CA PRO A 3 -1.54 2.82 29.74
C PRO A 3 -1.41 3.91 28.66
N ASP A 4 -0.16 4.30 28.42
CA ASP A 4 0.24 5.33 27.48
C ASP A 4 0.16 4.78 26.05
N GLU A 5 -1.02 4.85 25.42
CA GLU A 5 -1.26 4.43 24.02
C GLU A 5 -0.46 5.29 23.00
N SER A 6 0.13 6.41 23.45
CA SER A 6 0.97 7.29 22.63
C SER A 6 2.35 6.71 22.32
N SER A 7 2.82 5.76 23.13
CA SER A 7 4.18 5.22 23.02
C SER A 7 4.34 4.17 21.90
N ALA A 8 3.25 3.48 21.53
CA ALA A 8 3.27 2.46 20.48
C ALA A 8 3.38 3.08 19.07
N GLY A 9 2.61 4.13 18.78
CA GLY A 9 2.66 4.82 17.48
C GLY A 9 3.98 5.54 17.23
N LEU A 10 4.60 6.09 18.27
CA LEU A 10 5.89 6.75 18.17
C LEU A 10 7.06 5.75 17.98
N ALA A 11 6.98 4.58 18.62
CA ALA A 11 7.96 3.51 18.44
C ALA A 11 7.86 2.85 17.05
N MET A 12 6.64 2.70 16.52
CA MET A 12 6.43 2.30 15.11
C MET A 12 7.02 3.33 14.15
N ALA A 13 6.71 4.63 14.31
CA ALA A 13 7.21 5.69 13.42
C ALA A 13 8.75 5.80 13.43
N ALA A 14 9.39 5.67 14.59
CA ALA A 14 10.85 5.71 14.69
C ALA A 14 11.53 4.43 14.13
N GLY A 15 10.90 3.26 14.30
CA GLY A 15 11.36 2.01 13.68
C GLY A 15 11.22 2.05 12.14
N LEU A 16 10.13 2.66 11.65
CA LEU A 16 9.84 2.83 10.24
C LEU A 16 10.86 3.76 9.56
N ALA A 17 11.14 4.92 10.15
CA ALA A 17 12.15 5.85 9.63
C ALA A 17 13.56 5.24 9.59
N ALA A 18 13.91 4.36 10.53
CA ALA A 18 15.20 3.67 10.54
C ALA A 18 15.30 2.55 9.48
N ALA A 19 14.20 1.86 9.18
CA ALA A 19 14.13 0.87 8.09
C ALA A 19 14.25 1.51 6.69
N MET A 20 13.81 2.77 6.56
CA MET A 20 13.79 3.53 5.31
C MET A 20 15.17 4.02 4.83
N ALA A 21 16.11 4.20 5.75
CA ALA A 21 17.42 4.79 5.44
C ALA A 21 18.45 3.81 4.84
N GLY A 22 18.12 2.53 4.65
CA GLY A 22 19.08 1.53 4.16
C GLY A 22 18.51 0.26 3.52
N ALA A 23 17.23 0.23 3.14
CA ALA A 23 16.62 -0.96 2.54
C ALA A 23 16.81 -1.01 1.01
N GLU A 24 17.66 -1.93 0.53
CA GLU A 24 17.79 -2.30 -0.90
C GLU A 24 16.65 -3.24 -1.38
N GLY A 25 15.46 -3.18 -0.79
CA GLY A 25 14.36 -4.11 -1.04
C GLY A 25 12.98 -3.46 -1.06
N PRO A 26 11.95 -4.20 -1.51
CA PRO A 26 10.58 -3.69 -1.55
C PRO A 26 10.12 -3.31 -0.15
N ARG A 27 9.46 -2.14 -0.03
CA ARG A 27 8.92 -1.68 1.25
C ARG A 27 7.68 -2.50 1.60
N TYR A 28 7.54 -2.84 2.87
CA TYR A 28 6.41 -3.58 3.41
C TYR A 28 6.01 -3.04 4.78
N VAL A 29 4.74 -3.24 5.14
CA VAL A 29 4.27 -3.09 6.52
C VAL A 29 4.12 -4.48 7.12
N GLU A 30 4.58 -4.66 8.36
CA GLU A 30 4.48 -5.91 9.09
C GLU A 30 3.61 -5.73 10.35
N ALA A 31 2.62 -6.61 10.50
CA ALA A 31 1.80 -6.70 11.70
C ALA A 31 2.56 -7.43 12.84
N PRO A 32 2.14 -7.27 14.11
CA PRO A 32 2.77 -7.97 15.24
C PRO A 32 2.77 -9.50 15.16
N ASP A 33 1.86 -10.09 14.39
CA ASP A 33 1.78 -11.53 14.15
C ASP A 33 2.72 -12.03 13.03
N GLY A 34 3.49 -11.12 12.43
CA GLY A 34 4.43 -11.40 11.33
C GLY A 34 3.81 -11.31 9.94
N THR A 35 2.54 -10.94 9.81
CA THR A 35 1.88 -10.73 8.51
C THR A 35 2.49 -9.53 7.80
N ARG A 36 2.91 -9.69 6.55
CA ARG A 36 3.55 -8.65 5.72
C ARG A 36 2.71 -8.31 4.51
N ILE A 37 2.49 -7.03 4.26
CA ILE A 37 1.89 -6.53 3.01
C ILE A 37 2.94 -5.78 2.20
N LEU A 38 3.11 -6.19 0.95
CA LEU A 38 3.88 -5.49 -0.07
C LEU A 38 2.92 -4.90 -1.09
N PHE A 39 3.32 -3.76 -1.66
CA PHE A 39 2.61 -3.11 -2.75
C PHE A 39 3.51 -3.00 -3.98
N PHE A 40 2.98 -3.44 -5.12
CA PHE A 40 3.62 -3.37 -6.42
C PHE A 40 2.93 -2.28 -7.23
N GLU A 41 3.51 -1.08 -7.18
CA GLU A 41 2.98 0.08 -7.88
C GLU A 41 3.09 -0.10 -9.40
N ARG A 42 2.01 0.22 -10.11
CA ARG A 42 1.92 0.27 -11.57
C ARG A 42 1.77 1.70 -12.08
N SER A 43 1.13 2.58 -11.33
CA SER A 43 1.00 4.00 -11.69
C SER A 43 0.85 4.90 -10.47
N ASN A 44 1.27 6.14 -10.64
CA ASN A 44 1.07 7.24 -9.68
C ASN A 44 0.50 8.44 -10.43
N ILE A 45 -0.67 8.88 -9.99
CA ILE A 45 -1.40 10.00 -10.57
C ILE A 45 -1.69 11.01 -9.47
N SER A 46 -1.31 12.27 -9.71
CA SER A 46 -1.72 13.41 -8.90
C SER A 46 -2.89 14.14 -9.56
N HIS A 47 -3.97 14.32 -8.82
CA HIS A 47 -5.11 15.16 -9.19
C HIS A 47 -5.06 16.46 -8.39
N ASP A 48 -5.18 17.59 -9.09
CA ASP A 48 -5.36 18.91 -8.49
C ASP A 48 -6.87 19.13 -8.28
N GLU A 49 -7.29 19.20 -7.02
CA GLU A 49 -8.68 19.35 -6.59
C GLU A 49 -9.00 20.81 -6.20
N GLY A 50 -8.07 21.75 -6.40
CA GLY A 50 -8.22 23.18 -6.08
C GLY A 50 -6.93 23.81 -5.55
N CYS A 51 -6.98 25.11 -5.19
CA CYS A 51 -5.77 25.92 -4.94
C CYS A 51 -4.72 25.31 -4.01
N ASP A 52 -5.10 24.46 -3.05
CA ASP A 52 -4.19 23.79 -2.12
C ASP A 52 -4.59 22.32 -1.85
N VAL A 53 -5.55 21.77 -2.59
CA VAL A 53 -6.03 20.39 -2.37
C VAL A 53 -5.50 19.50 -3.46
N ALA A 54 -4.74 18.47 -3.09
CA ALA A 54 -4.25 17.47 -4.02
C ALA A 54 -4.70 16.08 -3.57
N ARG A 55 -5.01 15.22 -4.55
CA ARG A 55 -5.22 13.80 -4.34
C ARG A 55 -4.14 13.04 -5.09
N ILE A 56 -3.44 12.16 -4.38
CA ILE A 56 -2.49 11.23 -5.00
C ILE A 56 -3.13 9.84 -5.02
N VAL A 57 -3.04 9.18 -6.16
CA VAL A 57 -3.52 7.82 -6.38
C VAL A 57 -2.34 6.98 -6.84
N LEU A 58 -1.99 5.98 -6.02
CA LEU A 58 -1.06 4.92 -6.37
C LEU A 58 -1.90 3.70 -6.75
N SER A 59 -1.82 3.23 -7.98
CA SER A 59 -2.50 2.02 -8.44
C SER A 59 -1.51 0.89 -8.66
N GLY A 60 -1.90 -0.34 -8.38
CA GLY A 60 -1.02 -1.51 -8.43
C GLY A 60 -1.71 -2.78 -7.95
N CYS A 61 -0.93 -3.67 -7.34
CA CYS A 61 -1.42 -4.90 -6.71
C CYS A 61 -0.68 -5.17 -5.39
N PHE A 62 -1.24 -6.06 -4.58
CA PHE A 62 -0.73 -6.40 -3.26
C PHE A 62 -0.24 -7.85 -3.20
N SER A 63 0.81 -8.11 -2.42
CA SER A 63 1.06 -9.45 -1.90
C SER A 63 1.00 -9.49 -0.39
N ILE A 64 0.62 -10.65 0.13
CA ILE A 64 0.59 -10.92 1.56
C ILE A 64 1.53 -12.09 1.85
N ASN A 65 2.51 -11.87 2.73
CA ASN A 65 3.55 -12.86 3.06
C ASN A 65 4.32 -13.39 1.85
N GLY A 66 4.38 -12.60 0.76
CA GLY A 66 5.03 -12.99 -0.50
C GLY A 66 4.09 -13.63 -1.52
N ASP A 67 2.85 -13.98 -1.14
CA ASP A 67 1.85 -14.52 -2.05
C ASP A 67 1.01 -13.39 -2.67
N MET A 68 0.97 -13.33 -4.00
CA MET A 68 0.18 -12.33 -4.71
C MET A 68 -1.31 -12.49 -4.39
N LEU A 69 -2.00 -11.37 -4.17
CA LEU A 69 -3.45 -11.37 -4.02
C LEU A 69 -4.11 -11.56 -5.39
N LEU A 70 -4.82 -12.68 -5.56
CA LEU A 70 -5.45 -13.06 -6.82
C LEU A 70 -6.98 -13.02 -6.72
N ASP A 71 -7.61 -12.65 -7.83
CA ASP A 71 -9.06 -12.72 -8.03
C ASP A 71 -9.51 -14.17 -8.24
N ARG A 72 -10.83 -14.36 -8.45
CA ARG A 72 -11.40 -15.69 -8.70
C ARG A 72 -10.94 -16.34 -10.00
N ARG A 73 -10.34 -15.58 -10.91
CA ARG A 73 -9.80 -16.03 -12.20
C ARG A 73 -8.31 -16.37 -12.09
N GLY A 74 -7.67 -16.05 -10.97
CA GLY A 74 -6.23 -16.24 -10.76
C GLY A 74 -5.39 -15.06 -11.21
N GLU A 75 -6.01 -13.92 -11.51
CA GLU A 75 -5.33 -12.69 -11.94
C GLU A 75 -5.09 -11.78 -10.73
N PRO A 76 -4.02 -10.98 -10.69
CA PRO A 76 -3.78 -10.10 -9.54
C PRO A 76 -4.87 -9.05 -9.37
N VAL A 77 -5.37 -8.94 -8.13
CA VAL A 77 -6.41 -7.98 -7.79
C VAL A 77 -5.83 -6.57 -7.91
N GLU A 78 -6.46 -5.76 -8.75
CA GLU A 78 -6.14 -4.34 -8.84
C GLU A 78 -6.53 -3.63 -7.54
N GLY A 79 -5.66 -2.77 -7.07
CA GLY A 79 -5.87 -2.01 -5.86
C GLY A 79 -4.84 -0.91 -5.74
N GLY A 80 -4.76 -0.31 -4.56
CA GLY A 80 -3.70 0.64 -4.30
C GLY A 80 -3.96 1.51 -3.10
N PHE A 81 -3.35 2.68 -3.11
CA PHE A 81 -3.46 3.65 -2.06
C PHE A 81 -3.88 5.00 -2.62
N GLU A 82 -4.63 5.73 -1.81
CA GLU A 82 -4.96 7.11 -2.10
C GLU A 82 -4.73 7.97 -0.88
N ALA A 83 -4.31 9.20 -1.10
CA ALA A 83 -4.12 10.18 -0.05
C ALA A 83 -4.61 11.56 -0.48
N MET A 84 -5.20 12.27 0.48
CA MET A 84 -5.62 13.66 0.32
C MET A 84 -4.65 14.58 1.05
N PHE A 85 -4.35 15.71 0.42
CA PHE A 85 -3.54 16.79 0.96
C PHE A 85 -4.36 18.08 0.94
N ASP A 86 -4.24 18.90 1.97
CA ASP A 86 -4.89 20.22 2.08
C ASP A 86 -3.88 21.39 2.10
N GLY A 87 -2.66 21.10 1.65
CA GLY A 87 -1.58 22.05 1.50
C GLY A 87 -0.22 21.33 1.46
N PRO A 88 0.89 22.09 1.57
CA PRO A 88 2.21 21.50 1.69
C PRO A 88 2.36 20.73 3.01
N GLY A 89 2.76 19.46 2.95
CA GLY A 89 3.04 18.65 4.14
C GLY A 89 2.62 17.19 3.99
N ASP A 90 2.38 16.55 5.13
CA ASP A 90 1.87 15.18 5.21
C ASP A 90 0.40 15.12 4.79
N PRO A 91 -0.09 13.96 4.29
CA PRO A 91 -1.49 13.84 3.91
C PRO A 91 -2.42 13.94 5.12
N VAL A 92 -3.58 14.56 4.92
CA VAL A 92 -4.62 14.69 5.96
C VAL A 92 -5.46 13.43 6.11
N SER A 93 -5.51 12.60 5.08
CA SER A 93 -6.14 11.29 5.12
C SER A 93 -5.54 10.39 4.05
N ALA A 94 -5.55 9.08 4.32
CA ALA A 94 -5.14 8.07 3.38
C ALA A 94 -6.01 6.81 3.52
N TRP A 95 -6.13 6.05 2.44
CA TRP A 95 -6.82 4.76 2.46
C TRP A 95 -6.19 3.78 1.46
N ALA A 96 -6.30 2.51 1.77
CA ALA A 96 -6.12 1.43 0.81
C ALA A 96 -7.44 1.19 0.08
N TRP A 97 -7.37 0.80 -1.19
CA TRP A 97 -8.53 0.39 -1.97
C TRP A 97 -8.26 -0.89 -2.77
N LEU A 98 -9.32 -1.63 -3.06
CA LEU A 98 -9.33 -2.84 -3.88
C LEU A 98 -10.43 -2.71 -4.93
N ALA A 99 -10.17 -3.16 -6.16
CA ALA A 99 -11.15 -3.15 -7.25
C ALA A 99 -12.28 -4.17 -7.01
N GLU A 100 -12.05 -5.18 -6.18
CA GLU A 100 -13.05 -6.15 -5.78
C GLU A 100 -12.92 -6.55 -4.30
N ALA A 101 -14.03 -7.01 -3.73
CA ALA A 101 -14.06 -7.48 -2.35
C ALA A 101 -13.32 -8.81 -2.21
N VAL A 102 -12.47 -8.89 -1.21
CA VAL A 102 -11.67 -10.07 -0.87
C VAL A 102 -12.34 -10.92 0.21
N ASP A 103 -11.91 -12.17 0.33
CA ASP A 103 -12.39 -13.07 1.37
C ASP A 103 -11.97 -12.61 2.78
N ASP A 104 -12.62 -13.18 3.79
CA ASP A 104 -12.43 -12.80 5.19
C ASP A 104 -10.98 -13.00 5.66
N GLY A 105 -10.27 -14.01 5.15
CA GLY A 105 -8.89 -14.28 5.53
C GLY A 105 -7.89 -13.27 4.98
N VAL A 106 -8.15 -12.72 3.79
CA VAL A 106 -7.39 -11.58 3.26
C VAL A 106 -7.73 -10.31 4.03
N ARG A 107 -9.03 -10.09 4.31
CA ARG A 107 -9.51 -8.94 5.07
C ARG A 107 -8.82 -8.84 6.42
N GLU A 108 -8.87 -9.91 7.21
CA GLU A 108 -8.26 -9.99 8.55
C GLU A 108 -6.76 -9.64 8.53
N LYS A 109 -6.02 -10.02 7.47
CA LYS A 109 -4.60 -9.71 7.34
C LYS A 109 -4.33 -8.23 7.06
N PHE A 110 -5.13 -7.61 6.19
CA PHE A 110 -5.08 -6.16 5.98
C PHE A 110 -5.44 -5.41 7.26
N GLU A 111 -6.49 -5.83 7.95
CA GLU A 111 -6.93 -5.22 9.21
C GLU A 111 -5.85 -5.35 10.31
N ALA A 112 -5.18 -6.50 10.38
CA ALA A 112 -4.06 -6.72 11.31
C ALA A 112 -2.84 -5.82 11.02
N VAL A 113 -2.55 -5.59 9.73
CA VAL A 113 -1.39 -4.78 9.29
C VAL A 113 -1.65 -3.28 9.46
N PHE A 114 -2.84 -2.82 9.07
CA PHE A 114 -3.16 -1.40 9.04
C PHE A 114 -3.93 -0.91 10.26
N GLY A 115 -4.36 -1.82 11.15
CA GLY A 115 -5.06 -1.49 12.40
C GLY A 115 -6.43 -0.83 12.19
N SER A 116 -7.07 -1.13 11.05
CA SER A 116 -8.33 -0.53 10.61
C SER A 116 -9.26 -1.61 10.05
N THR A 117 -10.46 -1.24 9.61
CA THR A 117 -11.44 -2.17 9.02
C THR A 117 -11.86 -1.72 7.63
N PHE A 118 -12.17 -2.67 6.75
CA PHE A 118 -12.76 -2.31 5.47
C PHE A 118 -14.16 -1.72 5.63
N SER A 119 -14.55 -0.89 4.66
CA SER A 119 -15.91 -0.41 4.45
C SER A 119 -16.88 -1.58 4.22
N GLU A 120 -18.19 -1.30 4.31
CA GLU A 120 -19.25 -2.31 4.19
C GLU A 120 -19.22 -3.06 2.84
N ASP A 121 -18.77 -2.39 1.77
CA ASP A 121 -18.58 -2.99 0.44
C ASP A 121 -17.26 -3.79 0.30
N GLY A 122 -16.37 -3.72 1.29
CA GLY A 122 -15.09 -4.43 1.31
C GLY A 122 -14.02 -3.83 0.39
N LEU A 123 -14.22 -2.62 -0.14
CA LEU A 123 -13.37 -2.04 -1.19
C LEU A 123 -12.41 -0.97 -0.71
N ARG A 124 -12.65 -0.38 0.46
CA ARG A 124 -11.83 0.70 1.02
C ARG A 124 -11.50 0.42 2.48
N MET A 125 -10.29 0.73 2.90
CA MET A 125 -9.91 0.72 4.31
C MET A 125 -9.09 1.97 4.59
N ASP A 126 -9.53 2.78 5.56
CA ASP A 126 -8.76 3.95 5.98
C ASP A 126 -7.47 3.50 6.64
N ILE A 127 -6.35 4.15 6.30
CA ILE A 127 -5.02 3.86 6.83
C ILE A 127 -4.40 5.13 7.39
N GLY A 128 -3.36 4.98 8.21
CA GLY A 128 -2.56 6.11 8.65
C GLY A 128 -1.79 6.77 7.49
N PRO A 129 -1.70 8.11 7.43
CA PRO A 129 -0.83 8.84 6.50
C PRO A 129 0.61 8.30 6.44
N GLU A 130 1.15 7.83 7.56
CA GLU A 130 2.48 7.23 7.66
C GLU A 130 2.63 5.93 6.86
N ALA A 131 1.56 5.12 6.80
CA ALA A 131 1.56 3.90 6.01
C ALA A 131 1.53 4.24 4.51
N PHE A 132 0.78 5.26 4.10
CA PHE A 132 0.82 5.76 2.73
C PHE A 132 2.22 6.25 2.34
N LEU A 133 2.84 7.09 3.18
CA LEU A 133 4.18 7.65 2.94
C LEU A 133 5.27 6.57 2.84
N LEU A 134 5.07 5.43 3.51
CA LEU A 134 5.96 4.28 3.36
C LEU A 134 5.98 3.79 1.90
N PHE A 135 4.79 3.66 1.30
CA PHE A 135 4.62 3.13 -0.06
C PHE A 135 4.83 4.18 -1.16
N SER A 136 4.65 5.47 -0.88
CA SER A 136 4.73 6.54 -1.89
C SER A 136 6.11 6.79 -2.51
N ASP A 137 7.17 6.25 -1.89
CA ASP A 137 8.55 6.32 -2.37
C ASP A 137 9.12 4.89 -2.54
N SER A 138 8.24 3.92 -2.82
CA SER A 138 8.63 2.53 -3.06
C SER A 138 9.11 2.34 -4.50
N ASN A 139 10.36 1.93 -4.69
CA ASN A 139 10.93 1.58 -6.00
C ASN A 139 10.34 0.32 -6.65
N CYS A 140 9.23 -0.24 -6.15
CA CYS A 140 8.57 -1.43 -6.72
C CYS A 140 7.95 -1.19 -8.11
N TRP A 141 8.15 -0.01 -8.70
CA TRP A 141 7.59 0.46 -9.98
C TRP A 141 7.85 -0.46 -11.18
N CYS A 142 8.74 -1.44 -11.06
CA CYS A 142 9.17 -2.32 -12.15
C CYS A 142 8.95 -3.83 -11.91
N ALA A 143 8.23 -4.24 -10.86
CA ALA A 143 8.18 -5.65 -10.46
C ALA A 143 7.01 -6.46 -11.06
N PHE A 144 6.05 -5.79 -11.71
CA PHE A 144 4.88 -6.41 -12.33
C PHE A 144 4.86 -6.16 -13.85
N ASP A 145 6.01 -6.32 -14.51
CA ASP A 145 6.08 -6.51 -15.96
C ASP A 145 5.60 -7.95 -16.25
N ASP A 146 4.29 -8.15 -16.25
CA ASP A 146 3.68 -9.32 -16.89
C ASP A 146 3.64 -9.05 -18.40
N GLU A 147 4.76 -9.27 -19.08
CA GLU A 147 4.79 -9.79 -20.47
C GLU A 147 6.21 -10.23 -20.86
N ASP A 148 6.36 -11.56 -20.96
CA ASP A 148 7.11 -12.28 -21.99
C ASP A 148 7.81 -11.43 -23.06
N ASP A 149 9.12 -11.26 -22.94
CA ASP A 149 9.99 -10.97 -24.09
C ASP A 149 10.39 -12.31 -24.77
N SER A 150 9.38 -13.12 -25.12
CA SER A 150 9.53 -14.32 -25.94
C SER A 150 9.25 -13.97 -27.41
N GLU A 151 10.29 -13.43 -28.04
CA GLU A 151 10.65 -13.46 -29.48
C GLU A 151 9.86 -12.61 -30.49
N LEU A 152 10.48 -11.52 -30.99
CA LEU A 152 10.50 -11.18 -32.44
C LEU A 152 11.70 -10.28 -32.83
N LEU A 153 12.65 -10.85 -33.60
CA LEU A 153 13.59 -10.23 -34.57
C LEU A 153 14.59 -9.18 -34.03
N PHE A 154 15.91 -9.29 -34.20
CA PHE A 154 16.64 -9.62 -35.43
C PHE A 154 17.94 -10.37 -35.15
N ASP A 155 18.07 -11.56 -35.75
CA ASP A 155 19.33 -12.04 -36.31
C ASP A 155 19.39 -11.52 -37.76
N LEU A 156 20.19 -10.47 -38.01
CA LEU A 156 20.99 -10.21 -39.23
C LEU A 156 21.73 -8.87 -39.18
#